data_AF-A0A5C4U769-F1
#
_entry.id   AF-A0A5C4U769-F1
#
_cell.length_a   1.000
_cell.length_b   1.000
_cell.length_c   1.000
_cell.angle_alpha   90.00
_cell.angle_beta   90.00
_cell.angle_gamma   90.00
#
_symmetry.space_group_name_H-M   'P 1'
#
loop_
_entity.id
_entity.type
_entity.pdbx_description
1 polymer ?
#
loop_
_entity_poly.entity_id
_entity_poly.type
_entity_poly.pdbx_seq_one_letter_code
_entity_poly.pdbx_strand_id
1 'polypeptide(L)'
;MGRKNRRAPARSDLRPITSSQVFGTQLTSGPRWDRQETYCVRVMSADRATKVYICAGCNQTIQPGITHKVAWPRDSGARLDDRRHWHSGCWERR
;
A
#
# COMPACT_ATOMS: atom_id res chain seq x y z
N MET A 1 -18.20 -46.47 -13.82
CA MET A 1 -17.87 -45.05 -14.06
C MET A 1 -18.83 -44.16 -13.27
N GLY A 2 -18.40 -43.63 -12.12
CA GLY A 2 -19.19 -42.73 -11.27
C GLY A 2 -18.45 -41.40 -11.08
N ARG A 3 -19.13 -40.29 -11.35
CA ARG A 3 -18.53 -38.94 -11.43
C ARG A 3 -18.13 -38.41 -10.04
N LYS A 4 -16.82 -38.20 -9.88
CA LYS A 4 -16.13 -37.02 -9.30
C LYS A 4 -17.09 -35.92 -8.82
N ASN A 5 -17.00 -35.56 -7.53
CA ASN A 5 -17.15 -34.20 -6.98
C ASN A 5 -17.05 -34.21 -5.44
N ARG A 6 -15.82 -34.21 -4.89
CA ARG A 6 -15.57 -33.74 -3.52
C ARG A 6 -14.89 -32.38 -3.62
N ARG A 7 -15.65 -31.28 -3.61
CA ARG A 7 -15.09 -29.95 -3.43
C ARG A 7 -14.64 -29.86 -1.97
N ALA A 8 -13.32 -29.88 -1.75
CA ALA A 8 -12.76 -29.50 -0.46
C ALA A 8 -13.15 -28.05 -0.16
N PRO A 9 -13.55 -27.71 1.07
CA PRO A 9 -13.81 -26.31 1.42
C PRO A 9 -12.51 -25.52 1.26
N ALA A 10 -12.61 -24.35 0.62
CA ALA A 10 -11.50 -23.42 0.51
C ALA A 10 -10.98 -23.13 1.92
N ARG A 11 -9.76 -23.59 2.21
CA ARG A 11 -9.07 -23.26 3.44
C ARG A 11 -8.84 -21.76 3.43
N SER A 12 -9.66 -21.02 4.17
CA SER A 12 -9.39 -19.64 4.51
C SER A 12 -8.04 -19.61 5.20
N ASP A 13 -7.02 -19.18 4.46
CA ASP A 13 -5.65 -18.97 4.93
C ASP A 13 -5.69 -17.84 5.96
N LEU A 14 -6.08 -18.17 7.20
CA LEU A 14 -5.94 -17.30 8.36
C LEU A 14 -4.44 -17.17 8.64
N ARG A 15 -3.79 -16.30 7.86
CA ARG A 15 -2.42 -15.89 8.13
C ARG A 15 -2.38 -15.20 9.48
N PRO A 16 -1.38 -15.49 10.32
CA PRO A 16 -1.24 -14.85 11.62
C PRO A 16 -1.17 -13.33 11.44
N ILE A 17 -2.06 -12.62 12.13
CA ILE A 17 -2.11 -11.16 12.14
C ILE A 17 -0.84 -10.60 12.76
N THR A 18 0.21 -10.41 11.97
CA THR A 18 1.38 -9.67 12.43
C THR A 18 0.98 -8.23 12.70
N SER A 19 1.56 -7.56 13.69
CA SER A 19 1.17 -6.20 14.11
C SER A 19 1.20 -5.15 12.98
N SER A 20 1.86 -5.42 11.84
CA SER A 20 1.75 -4.61 10.62
C SER A 20 0.36 -4.67 9.94
N GLN A 21 -0.46 -5.68 10.22
CA GLN A 21 -1.82 -5.82 9.71
C GLN A 21 -2.85 -5.03 10.52
N VAL A 22 -2.55 -4.67 11.77
CA VAL A 22 -3.46 -3.85 12.60
C VAL A 22 -3.57 -2.42 12.05
N PHE A 23 -2.58 -1.96 11.27
CA PHE A 23 -2.54 -0.61 10.68
C PHE A 23 -2.43 -0.58 9.15
N GLY A 24 -2.57 -1.73 8.47
CA GLY A 24 -2.56 -1.81 6.99
C GLY A 24 -1.33 -1.18 6.33
N THR A 25 -0.21 -1.09 7.05
CA THR A 25 1.02 -0.47 6.56
C THR A 25 1.96 -1.57 6.10
N GLN A 26 2.16 -1.65 4.79
CA GLN A 26 3.06 -2.58 4.14
C GLN A 26 4.47 -2.01 4.15
N LEU A 27 5.42 -2.77 4.69
CA LEU A 27 6.84 -2.44 4.59
C LEU A 27 7.35 -2.92 3.22
N THR A 28 8.03 -2.05 2.50
CA THR A 28 8.67 -2.38 1.22
C THR A 28 10.07 -1.81 1.19
N SER A 29 11.01 -2.51 0.57
CA SER A 29 12.34 -1.97 0.35
C SER A 29 12.27 -0.74 -0.56
N GLY A 30 12.95 0.32 -0.18
CA GLY A 30 13.07 1.55 -0.95
C GLY A 30 13.81 1.32 -2.27
N PRO A 31 13.68 2.26 -3.22
CA PRO A 31 14.40 2.19 -4.49
C PRO A 31 15.92 2.17 -4.26
N ARG A 32 16.66 1.57 -5.20
CA ARG A 32 18.12 1.32 -5.09
C ARG A 32 18.96 2.56 -4.79
N TRP A 33 18.49 3.75 -5.17
CA TRP A 33 19.19 5.02 -4.95
C TRP A 33 19.06 5.55 -3.50
N ASP A 34 18.12 5.01 -2.71
CA ASP A 34 17.86 5.42 -1.33
C ASP A 34 18.41 4.39 -0.32
N ARG A 35 19.64 3.92 -0.55
CA ARG A 35 20.38 2.98 0.33
C ARG A 35 19.64 1.69 0.75
N GLN A 36 18.60 1.26 0.04
CA GLN A 36 17.70 0.17 0.47
C GLN A 36 17.01 0.43 1.82
N GLU A 37 16.74 1.69 2.16
CA GLU A 37 15.96 2.02 3.35
C GLU A 37 14.57 1.41 3.27
N THR A 38 14.02 1.00 4.41
CA THR A 38 12.69 0.41 4.46
C THR A 38 11.64 1.52 4.39
N TYR A 39 10.74 1.44 3.42
CA TYR A 39 9.61 2.34 3.28
C TYR A 39 8.35 1.73 3.88
N CYS A 40 7.63 2.54 4.63
CA CYS A 40 6.28 2.25 5.09
C CYS A 40 5.30 2.74 4.03
N VAL A 41 4.41 1.86 3.57
CA VAL A 41 3.39 2.16 2.57
C VAL A 41 2.02 1.89 3.16
N ARG A 42 1.12 2.86 3.09
CA ARG A 42 -0.27 2.68 3.50
C ARG A 42 -1.20 2.97 2.34
N VAL A 43 -2.22 2.14 2.18
CA VAL A 43 -3.33 2.43 1.26
C VAL A 43 -4.27 3.41 1.95
N MET A 44 -4.53 4.53 1.30
CA MET A 44 -5.58 5.48 1.67
C MET A 44 -6.81 5.18 0.83
N SER A 45 -7.88 4.80 1.49
CA SER A 45 -9.19 4.60 0.89
C SER A 45 -9.79 5.92 0.40
N ALA A 46 -10.67 5.83 -0.60
CA ALA A 46 -11.42 6.96 -1.14
C ALA A 46 -12.11 7.83 -0.07
N ASP A 47 -12.70 7.22 0.97
CA ASP A 47 -13.40 7.93 2.06
C ASP A 47 -12.47 8.82 2.87
N ARG A 48 -11.18 8.46 2.98
CA ARG A 48 -10.16 9.23 3.71
C ARG A 48 -9.41 10.21 2.81
N ALA A 49 -9.58 10.12 1.50
CA ALA A 49 -8.96 10.99 0.52
C ALA A 49 -9.78 12.27 0.38
N THR A 50 -9.70 13.17 1.37
CA THR A 50 -10.44 14.43 1.38
C THR A 50 -9.64 15.61 0.82
N LYS A 51 -8.35 15.43 0.57
CA LYS A 51 -7.42 16.47 0.10
C LYS A 51 -6.81 16.10 -1.24
N VAL A 52 -6.53 17.12 -2.05
CA VAL A 52 -5.79 16.99 -3.31
C VAL A 52 -4.29 16.88 -3.00
N TYR A 53 -3.62 15.92 -3.60
CA TYR A 53 -2.17 15.74 -3.51
C TYR A 53 -1.54 15.57 -4.89
N ILE A 54 -0.23 15.76 -5.01
CA ILE A 54 0.52 15.53 -6.26
C ILE A 54 1.23 14.18 -6.19
N CYS A 55 1.09 13.37 -7.24
CA CYS A 55 1.74 12.08 -7.34
C CYS A 55 3.21 12.23 -7.76
N ALA A 56 4.15 11.73 -6.94
CA ALA A 56 5.58 11.87 -7.22
C ALA A 56 6.08 11.07 -8.46
N GLY A 57 5.35 10.05 -8.91
CA GLY A 57 5.74 9.25 -10.08
C GLY A 57 5.28 9.79 -11.43
N CYS A 58 4.19 10.55 -11.48
CA CYS A 58 3.62 11.05 -12.73
C CYS A 58 3.33 12.56 -12.71
N ASN A 59 3.62 13.24 -11.60
CA ASN A 59 3.34 14.65 -11.36
C ASN A 59 1.87 15.08 -11.55
N GLN A 60 0.93 14.13 -11.68
CA GLN A 60 -0.50 14.40 -11.78
C GLN A 60 -1.15 14.57 -10.41
N THR A 61 -2.24 15.33 -10.35
CA THR A 61 -3.06 15.51 -9.15
C THR A 61 -3.88 14.26 -8.83
N ILE A 62 -3.84 13.83 -7.58
CA ILE A 62 -4.72 12.84 -6.97
C ILE A 62 -5.94 13.59 -6.43
N GLN A 63 -7.10 13.39 -7.05
CA GLN A 63 -8.35 14.02 -6.62
C GLN A 63 -8.88 13.37 -5.32
N PRO A 64 -9.65 14.11 -4.51
CA PRO A 64 -10.34 13.53 -3.37
C PRO A 64 -11.33 12.43 -3.83
N GLY A 65 -11.57 11.44 -2.98
CA GLY A 65 -12.40 10.28 -3.32
C GLY A 65 -11.68 9.20 -4.15
N ILE A 66 -10.37 9.35 -4.41
CA ILE A 66 -9.57 8.33 -5.12
C ILE A 66 -8.71 7.55 -4.14
N THR A 67 -8.80 6.22 -4.21
CA THR A 67 -7.91 5.32 -3.47
C THR A 67 -6.48 5.44 -4.00
N HIS A 68 -5.56 5.79 -3.11
CA HIS A 68 -4.15 6.03 -3.44
C HIS A 68 -3.22 5.47 -2.36
N LYS A 69 -1.92 5.45 -2.62
CA LYS A 69 -0.90 4.92 -1.71
C LYS A 69 -0.08 6.07 -1.14
N VAL A 70 0.20 6.01 0.15
CA VAL A 70 1.04 6.97 0.87
C VAL A 70 2.28 6.24 1.34
N ALA A 71 3.44 6.73 0.95
CA ALA A 71 4.72 6.14 1.27
C ALA A 71 5.62 7.13 2.00
N TRP A 72 6.32 6.64 3.03
CA TRP A 72 7.29 7.42 3.79
C TRP A 72 8.43 6.50 4.28
N PRO A 73 9.64 7.03 4.47
CA PRO A 73 10.75 6.28 5.06
C PRO A 73 10.42 5.85 6.50
N ARG A 74 10.81 4.62 6.86
CA ARG A 74 10.59 4.08 8.22
C ARG A 74 11.34 4.88 9.28
N ASP A 75 12.55 5.33 8.97
CA ASP A 75 13.45 6.02 9.89
C ASP A 75 12.91 7.41 10.30
N SER A 76 12.34 8.16 9.35
CA SER A 76 11.82 9.52 9.60
C SER A 76 10.47 9.56 10.35
N GLY A 77 9.92 8.41 10.75
CA GLY A 77 8.86 8.34 11.76
C GLY A 77 7.49 8.91 11.35
N ALA A 78 7.03 8.64 10.11
CA ALA A 78 5.70 9.02 9.63
C ALA A 78 5.34 10.52 9.77
N ARG A 79 6.35 11.40 9.79
CA ARG A 79 6.13 12.85 9.79
C ARG A 79 5.30 13.25 8.57
N LEU A 80 4.42 14.24 8.76
CA LEU A 80 3.45 14.64 7.74
C LEU A 80 4.13 15.07 6.42
N ASP A 81 5.32 15.67 6.54
CA ASP A 81 6.14 16.21 5.45
C ASP A 81 6.80 15.11 4.57
N ASP A 82 7.25 14.02 5.20
CA ASP A 82 7.87 12.89 4.52
C ASP A 82 6.88 11.97 3.78
N ARG A 83 5.56 12.20 3.93
CA ARG A 83 4.52 11.39 3.31
C ARG A 83 4.31 11.78 1.86
N ARG A 84 4.86 10.97 0.97
CA ARG A 84 4.68 11.09 -0.47
C ARG A 84 3.42 10.34 -0.89
N HIS A 85 2.60 10.98 -1.71
CA HIS A 85 1.35 10.42 -2.20
C HIS A 85 1.56 9.90 -3.63
N TRP A 86 0.99 8.74 -3.92
CA TRP A 86 1.16 8.03 -5.18
C TRP A 86 -0.16 7.43 -5.62
N HIS A 87 -0.46 7.46 -6.92
CA HIS A 87 -1.52 6.59 -7.45
C HIS A 87 -1.16 5.12 -7.22
N SER A 88 -2.16 4.26 -6.99
CA SER A 88 -1.94 2.83 -6.77
C SER A 88 -1.09 2.18 -7.87
N GLY A 89 -1.41 2.47 -9.15
CA GLY A 89 -0.66 1.96 -10.30
C GLY A 89 0.69 2.63 -10.52
N CYS A 90 0.88 3.90 -10.14
CA CYS A 90 2.20 4.56 -10.22
C CYS A 90 3.17 3.96 -9.20
N TRP A 91 2.68 3.59 -8.02
CA TRP A 91 3.50 2.97 -6.98
C TRP A 91 4.02 1.58 -7.38
N GLU A 92 3.21 0.81 -8.11
CA GLU A 92 3.56 -0.54 -8.56
C GLU A 92 4.55 -0.55 -9.73
N ARG A 93 4.66 0.56 -10.47
CA ARG A 93 5.53 0.72 -11.64
C ARG A 93 6.82 1.49 -11.35
N ARG A 94 7.11 1.78 -10.08
CA ARG A 94 8.25 2.62 -9.66
C ARG A 94 9.57 1.85 -9.58
#